data_AF-A0A946EWB7-F1
#
_entry.id   AF-A0A946EWB7-F1
#
_cell.length_a   1.000
_cell.length_b   1.000
_cell.length_c   1.000
_cell.angle_alpha   90.00
_cell.angle_beta   90.00
_cell.angle_gamma   90.00
#
_symmetry.space_group_name_H-M   'P 1'
#
loop_
_entity.id
_entity.type
_entity.pdbx_description
1 polymer ?
#
loop_
_entity_poly.entity_id
_entity_poly.type
_entity_poly.pdbx_seq_one_letter_code
_entity_poly.pdbx_strand_id
1 'polypeptide(L)'
;MKRIIFFLLFSTLFAKNIPFSVGEKFTYEFRFNIFKAGTASLEITDMDTIDGAPTYKIQFIATTDSWGNFVFPIRDTVSIWIDQNLLATRKIAK
;
A
#
# COMPACT_ATOMS: atom_id res chain seq x y z
N MET A 1 -8.44 31.98 20.30
CA MET A 1 -7.07 31.84 19.78
C MET A 1 -6.19 30.90 20.63
N LYS A 2 -5.99 31.12 21.94
CA LYS A 2 -5.15 30.26 22.80
C LYS A 2 -5.52 28.76 22.77
N ARG A 3 -6.81 28.43 22.73
CA ARG A 3 -7.30 27.05 22.61
C ARG A 3 -6.89 26.37 21.30
N ILE A 4 -6.93 27.10 20.18
CA ILE A 4 -6.54 26.58 18.85
C ILE A 4 -5.04 26.30 18.82
N ILE A 5 -4.24 27.20 19.38
CA ILE A 5 -2.78 27.03 19.50
C ILE A 5 -2.45 25.81 20.35
N PHE A 6 -3.17 25.59 21.45
CA PHE A 6 -3.02 24.40 22.29
C PHE A 6 -3.38 23.11 21.54
N PHE A 7 -4.47 23.11 20.77
CA PHE A 7 -4.84 21.97 19.92
C PHE A 7 -3.79 21.67 18.83
N LEU A 8 -3.21 22.71 18.21
CA LEU A 8 -2.16 22.56 17.19
C LEU A 8 -0.83 22.07 17.77
N LEU A 9 -0.48 22.49 19.00
CA LEU A 9 0.70 21.97 19.71
C LEU A 9 0.49 20.54 20.21
N PHE A 10 -0.74 20.16 20.50
CA PHE A 10 -1.06 18.80 20.93
C PHE A 10 -1.04 17.80 19.77
N SER A 11 -1.43 18.22 18.56
CA SER A 11 -1.43 17.33 17.39
C SER A 11 -0.02 16.90 16.97
N THR A 12 1.02 17.72 17.19
CA THR A 12 2.40 17.33 16.87
C THR A 12 2.91 16.18 17.73
N LEU A 13 2.34 15.95 18.92
CA LEU A 13 2.69 14.79 19.77
C LEU A 13 2.17 13.45 19.18
N PHE A 14 1.17 13.51 18.31
CA PHE A 14 0.61 12.35 17.61
C PHE A 14 1.11 12.23 16.16
N ALA A 15 2.04 13.11 15.74
CA ALA A 15 2.67 12.99 14.44
C ALA A 15 3.59 11.76 14.44
N LYS A 16 3.16 10.69 13.76
CA LYS A 16 3.94 9.47 13.59
C LYS A 16 5.03 9.73 12.54
N ASN A 17 6.29 9.42 12.87
CA ASN A 17 7.43 9.56 11.94
C ASN A 17 7.42 8.54 10.78
N ILE A 18 6.64 7.46 10.90
CA ILE A 18 6.66 6.34 9.96
C ILE A 18 5.23 6.13 9.44
N PRO A 19 4.98 6.38 8.14
CA PRO A 19 3.63 6.35 7.59
C PRO A 19 3.03 4.95 7.52
N PHE A 20 3.85 3.91 7.60
CA PHE A 20 3.49 2.54 7.24
C PHE A 20 4.00 1.51 8.25
N SER A 21 3.32 0.37 8.38
CA SER A 21 3.74 -0.71 9.29
C SER A 21 3.46 -2.09 8.70
N VAL A 22 4.22 -3.11 9.13
CA VAL A 22 4.00 -4.50 8.70
C VAL A 22 2.60 -4.96 9.11
N GLY A 23 1.90 -5.63 8.21
CA GLY A 23 0.51 -6.03 8.34
C GLY A 23 -0.51 -4.98 7.89
N GLU A 24 -0.07 -3.76 7.57
CA GLU A 24 -0.95 -2.75 6.97
C GLU A 24 -1.37 -3.18 5.57
N LYS A 25 -2.68 -3.12 5.30
CA LYS A 25 -3.28 -3.60 4.07
C LYS A 25 -4.29 -2.61 3.52
N PHE A 26 -4.06 -2.18 2.29
CA PHE A 26 -4.99 -1.37 1.52
C PHE A 26 -5.67 -2.24 0.46
N THR A 27 -6.99 -2.35 0.51
CA THR A 27 -7.78 -3.17 -0.43
C THR A 27 -8.70 -2.29 -1.27
N TYR A 28 -8.79 -2.57 -2.56
CA TYR A 28 -9.60 -1.81 -3.50
C TYR A 28 -10.27 -2.69 -4.55
N GLU A 29 -11.31 -2.16 -5.17
CA GLU A 29 -12.08 -2.84 -6.22
C GLU A 29 -11.70 -2.28 -7.60
N PHE A 30 -11.45 -3.17 -8.54
CA PHE A 30 -11.40 -2.81 -9.95
C PHE A 30 -12.82 -2.78 -10.48
N ARG A 31 -13.21 -1.68 -11.11
CA ARG A 31 -14.56 -1.51 -11.67
C ARG A 31 -14.48 -1.16 -13.14
N PHE A 32 -15.39 -1.72 -13.92
CA PHE A 32 -15.69 -1.29 -15.28
C PHE A 32 -17.07 -0.63 -15.26
N ASN A 33 -17.09 0.69 -15.34
CA ASN A 33 -18.27 1.50 -15.04
C ASN A 33 -18.81 1.15 -13.63
N ILE A 34 -20.09 0.78 -13.51
CA ILE A 34 -20.71 0.41 -12.22
C ILE A 34 -20.45 -1.04 -11.81
N PHE A 35 -19.87 -1.87 -12.70
CA PHE A 35 -19.69 -3.30 -12.44
C PHE A 35 -18.31 -3.57 -11.84
N LYS A 36 -18.28 -4.29 -10.72
CA LYS A 36 -17.04 -4.79 -10.12
C LYS A 36 -16.42 -5.88 -11.00
N ALA A 37 -15.21 -5.65 -11.49
CA ALA A 37 -14.43 -6.57 -12.31
C ALA A 37 -13.47 -7.44 -11.47
N GLY A 38 -13.10 -6.99 -10.27
CA GLY A 38 -12.19 -7.71 -9.40
C GLY A 38 -11.79 -6.93 -8.15
N THR A 39 -10.79 -7.45 -7.47
CA THR A 39 -10.19 -6.85 -6.28
C THR A 39 -8.67 -6.81 -6.39
N ALA A 40 -8.07 -5.84 -5.72
CA ALA A 40 -6.65 -5.85 -5.44
C ALA A 40 -6.35 -5.43 -4.02
N SER A 41 -5.16 -5.80 -3.56
CA SER A 41 -4.62 -5.31 -2.31
C SER A 41 -3.14 -4.95 -2.43
N LEU A 42 -2.74 -3.94 -1.66
CA LEU A 42 -1.36 -3.64 -1.32
C LEU A 42 -1.17 -3.95 0.16
N GLU A 43 -0.30 -4.89 0.47
CA GLU A 43 -0.04 -5.32 1.84
C GLU A 43 1.45 -5.20 2.17
N ILE A 44 1.77 -4.56 3.29
CA ILE A 44 3.14 -4.46 3.77
C ILE A 44 3.46 -5.74 4.53
N THR A 45 4.12 -6.65 3.83
CA THR A 45 4.39 -8.00 4.34
C THR A 45 5.65 -8.07 5.19
N ASP A 46 6.61 -7.17 4.97
CA ASP A 46 7.89 -7.19 5.68
C ASP A 46 8.64 -5.85 5.58
N MET A 47 9.72 -5.72 6.36
CA MET A 47 10.77 -4.73 6.17
C MET A 47 12.05 -5.42 5.72
N ASP A 48 12.71 -4.87 4.71
CA ASP A 48 13.90 -5.48 4.10
C ASP A 48 14.95 -4.41 3.80
N THR A 49 16.16 -4.79 3.41
CA THR A 49 17.22 -3.86 2.99
C THR A 49 17.66 -4.19 1.57
N ILE A 50 17.47 -3.24 0.65
CA ILE A 50 17.90 -3.37 -0.75
C ILE A 50 19.00 -2.34 -1.01
N ASP A 51 20.16 -2.81 -1.44
CA ASP A 51 21.34 -1.97 -1.74
C ASP A 51 21.72 -1.00 -0.61
N GLY A 52 21.59 -1.46 0.63
CA GLY A 52 21.89 -0.68 1.84
C GLY A 52 20.79 0.30 2.26
N ALA A 53 19.68 0.40 1.52
CA ALA A 53 18.53 1.23 1.88
C ALA A 53 17.44 0.40 2.59
N PRO A 54 16.90 0.86 3.73
CA PRO A 54 15.75 0.22 4.35
C PRO A 54 14.52 0.37 3.45
N THR A 55 13.76 -0.70 3.29
CA THR A 55 12.61 -0.78 2.38
C THR A 55 11.40 -1.43 3.06
N TYR A 56 10.21 -1.08 2.59
CA TYR A 56 8.98 -1.85 2.81
C TYR A 56 8.85 -2.89 1.71
N LYS A 57 8.60 -4.15 2.07
CA LYS A 57 8.21 -5.19 1.13
C LYS A 57 6.70 -5.24 1.01
N ILE A 58 6.18 -4.75 -0.10
CA ILE A 58 4.76 -4.68 -0.41
C ILE A 58 4.39 -5.81 -1.35
N GLN A 59 3.37 -6.59 -0.99
CA GLN A 59 2.70 -7.50 -1.92
C GLN A 59 1.50 -6.80 -2.55
N PHE A 60 1.59 -6.61 -3.86
CA PHE A 60 0.47 -6.26 -4.71
C PHE A 60 -0.19 -7.54 -5.20
N ILE A 61 -1.45 -7.77 -4.84
CA ILE A 61 -2.23 -8.94 -5.26
C ILE A 61 -3.42 -8.42 -6.05
N ALA A 62 -3.66 -8.96 -7.24
CA ALA A 62 -4.78 -8.62 -8.08
C ALA A 62 -5.51 -9.88 -8.55
N THR A 63 -6.83 -9.87 -8.38
CA THR A 63 -7.71 -10.97 -8.76
C THR A 63 -8.97 -10.45 -9.43
N THR A 64 -9.32 -11.00 -10.59
CA THR A 64 -10.61 -10.75 -11.25
C THR A 64 -11.68 -11.71 -10.76
N ASP A 65 -12.88 -11.19 -10.55
CA ASP A 65 -14.02 -11.94 -10.03
C ASP A 65 -15.13 -12.06 -11.10
N SER A 66 -15.98 -13.08 -10.99
CA SER A 66 -17.22 -13.25 -11.78
C SER A 66 -17.05 -12.96 -13.28
N TRP A 67 -17.77 -11.98 -13.81
CA TRP A 67 -17.74 -11.62 -15.23
C TRP A 67 -16.37 -11.10 -15.66
N GLY A 68 -15.63 -10.41 -14.78
CA GLY A 68 -14.27 -9.94 -15.05
C GLY A 68 -13.33 -11.11 -15.34
N ASN A 69 -13.50 -12.22 -14.60
CA ASN A 69 -12.73 -13.44 -14.82
C ASN A 69 -13.03 -14.13 -16.16
N PHE A 70 -14.26 -14.01 -16.67
CA PHE A 70 -14.62 -14.56 -17.97
C PHE A 70 -13.97 -13.79 -19.13
N VAL A 71 -13.85 -12.47 -18.99
CA VAL A 71 -13.30 -11.61 -20.06
C VAL A 71 -11.77 -11.57 -19.99
N PHE A 72 -11.20 -11.32 -18.81
CA PHE A 72 -9.76 -11.21 -18.59
C PHE A 72 -9.38 -11.78 -17.21
N PRO A 73 -9.03 -13.07 -17.09
CA PRO A 73 -8.64 -13.65 -15.82
C PRO A 73 -7.29 -13.09 -15.34
N ILE A 74 -7.27 -12.50 -14.14
CA ILE A 74 -6.07 -12.01 -13.46
C ILE A 74 -5.88 -12.79 -12.15
N ARG A 75 -4.68 -13.33 -11.91
CA ARG A 75 -4.24 -13.98 -10.65
C ARG A 75 -2.78 -13.59 -10.39
N ASP A 76 -2.54 -12.29 -10.33
CA ASP A 76 -1.19 -11.75 -10.23
C ASP A 76 -0.84 -11.40 -8.79
N THR A 77 0.36 -11.79 -8.40
CA THR A 77 1.03 -11.30 -7.19
C THR A 77 2.35 -10.69 -7.61
N VAL A 78 2.64 -9.48 -7.16
CA VAL A 78 3.90 -8.77 -7.42
C VAL A 78 4.45 -8.29 -6.09
N SER A 79 5.69 -8.62 -5.80
CA SER A 79 6.44 -8.07 -4.66
C SER A 79 7.18 -6.81 -5.09
N ILE A 80 7.02 -5.73 -4.33
CA ILE A 80 7.62 -4.43 -4.58
C ILE A 80 8.38 -4.02 -3.32
N TRP A 81 9.64 -3.61 -3.48
CA TRP A 81 10.42 -3.03 -2.38
C TRP A 81 10.49 -1.52 -2.58
N ILE A 82 9.97 -0.78 -1.60
CA ILE A 82 9.92 0.68 -1.61
C ILE A 82 10.79 1.23 -0.50
N ASP A 83 11.70 2.15 -0.83
CA ASP A 83 12.55 2.86 0.12
C ASP A 83 11.73 3.56 1.22
N GLN A 84 12.11 3.39 2.49
CA GLN A 84 11.32 3.95 3.60
C GLN A 84 11.36 5.47 3.70
N ASN A 85 12.39 6.12 3.13
CA ASN A 85 12.59 7.57 3.23
C ASN A 85 12.10 8.29 1.97
N LEU A 86 12.54 7.82 0.79
CA LEU A 86 12.23 8.46 -0.50
C LEU A 86 10.95 7.94 -1.13
N LEU A 87 10.38 6.85 -0.60
CA LEU A 87 9.26 6.11 -1.20
C LEU A 87 9.49 5.73 -2.67
N ALA A 88 10.76 5.61 -3.06
CA ALA A 88 11.17 5.19 -4.39
C ALA A 88 11.19 3.66 -4.49
N THR A 89 10.78 3.12 -5.64
CA THR A 89 10.90 1.69 -5.90
C THR A 89 12.37 1.31 -6.06
N ARG A 90 12.82 0.32 -5.28
CA ARG A 90 14.18 -0.22 -5.34
C ARG A 90 14.23 -1.55 -6.09
N LYS A 91 13.19 -2.37 -5.97
CA LYS A 91 13.09 -3.69 -6.62
C LYS A 91 11.64 -4.06 -6.89
N ILE A 92 11.42 -4.81 -7.97
CA ILE A 92 10.15 -5.45 -8.29
C ILE A 92 10.45 -6.92 -8.63
N ALA A 93 9.62 -7.83 -8.12
CA ALA A 93 9.64 -9.24 -8.49
C ALA A 93 8.20 -9.73 -8.67
N LYS A 94 7.96 -10.50 -9.73
CA LYS A 94 6.68 -11.17 -9.97
C LYS A 94 6.82 -12.65 -9.61
#